data_AF-A0A1G2QEV4-F1
#
_entry.id   AF-A0A1G2QEV4-F1
#
_cell.length_a   1.000
_cell.length_b   1.000
_cell.length_c   1.000
_cell.angle_alpha   90.00
_cell.angle_beta   90.00
_cell.angle_gamma   90.00
#
_symmetry.space_group_name_H-M   'P 1'
#
loop_
_entity.id
_entity.type
_entity.pdbx_description
1 polymer ?
#
loop_
_entity_poly.entity_id
_entity_poly.type
_entity_poly.pdbx_seq_one_letter_code
_entity_poly.pdbx_strand_id
1 'polypeptide(L)' 'MFKDFLMRKMLKSQGVPEAQIDQALLMINKNPDLFKKIADEIQIKTSAGGDKMAVTMEVMKKYESELKAIK' A
#
# COMPACT_ATOMS: atom_id res chain seq x y z
N MET A 1 -11.56 3.00 -10.22
CA MET A 1 -12.95 2.81 -9.70
C MET A 1 -13.15 1.46 -8.99
N PHE A 2 -13.09 0.30 -9.65
CA PHE A 2 -13.27 -1.00 -8.96
C PHE A 2 -12.07 -1.38 -8.05
N LYS A 3 -10.85 -1.10 -8.50
CA LYS A 3 -9.62 -1.27 -7.70
C LYS A 3 -9.63 -0.43 -6.41
N ASP A 4 -10.03 0.83 -6.51
CA ASP A 4 -10.08 1.76 -5.37
C ASP A 4 -11.06 1.30 -4.30
N PHE A 5 -12.20 0.73 -4.72
CA PHE A 5 -13.19 0.18 -3.82
C PHE A 5 -12.67 -1.05 -3.06
N LEU A 6 -11.98 -1.96 -3.75
CA LEU A 6 -11.36 -3.14 -3.13
C LEU A 6 -10.23 -2.75 -2.17
N MET A 7 -9.37 -1.81 -2.57
CA MET A 7 -8.28 -1.30 -1.74
C MET A 7 -8.81 -0.57 -0.51
N ARG A 8 -9.84 0.28 -0.66
CA ARG A 8 -10.52 0.94 0.45
C ARG A 8 -11.09 -0.08 1.44
N LYS A 9 -11.76 -1.12 0.95
CA LYS A 9 -12.33 -2.18 1.79
C LYS A 9 -11.25 -2.99 2.50
N MET A 10 -10.14 -3.29 1.84
CA MET A 10 -8.99 -3.95 2.45
C MET A 10 -8.37 -3.08 3.55
N LEU A 11 -8.08 -1.81 3.27
CA LEU A 11 -7.46 -0.91 4.24
C LEU A 11 -8.37 -0.67 5.46
N LYS A 12 -9.68 -0.52 5.25
CA LYS A 12 -10.66 -0.50 6.35
C LYS A 12 -10.62 -1.76 7.19
N SER A 13 -10.53 -2.94 6.56
CA SER A 13 -10.45 -4.22 7.28
C SER A 13 -9.15 -4.38 8.08
N GLN A 14 -8.10 -3.64 7.70
CA GLN A 14 -6.82 -3.57 8.41
C GLN A 14 -6.82 -2.48 9.51
N GLY A 15 -7.96 -1.82 9.76
CA GLY A 15 -8.09 -0.80 10.81
C GLY A 15 -7.59 0.60 10.43
N VAL A 16 -7.31 0.86 9.15
CA VAL A 16 -6.84 2.17 8.68
C VAL A 16 -8.01 3.17 8.69
N PRO A 17 -7.88 4.35 9.33
CA PRO A 17 -8.91 5.40 9.32
C PRO A 17 -9.21 5.92 7.91
N GLU A 18 -10.47 6.26 7.61
CA GLU A 18 -10.89 6.70 6.27
C GLU A 18 -10.06 7.86 5.71
N ALA A 19 -9.70 8.84 6.55
CA ALA A 19 -8.86 9.97 6.15
C ALA A 19 -7.48 9.54 5.61
N GLN A 20 -6.91 8.46 6.16
CA GLN A 20 -5.65 7.89 5.67
C GLN A 20 -5.86 7.04 4.42
N ILE A 21 -7.03 6.42 4.26
CA ILE A 21 -7.37 5.66 3.06
C ILE A 21 -7.49 6.58 1.84
N ASP A 22 -8.13 7.74 1.99
CA ASP A 22 -8.22 8.72 0.91
C ASP A 22 -6.85 9.25 0.50
N GLN A 23 -5.97 9.52 1.47
CA GLN A 23 -4.59 9.88 1.21
C GLN A 23 -3.82 8.76 0.50
N ALA A 24 -3.97 7.51 0.92
CA ALA A 24 -3.34 6.36 0.28
C ALA A 24 -3.81 6.22 -1.18
N LEU A 25 -5.12 6.34 -1.44
CA LEU A 25 -5.69 6.28 -2.79
C LEU A 25 -5.21 7.45 -3.67
N LEU A 26 -5.09 8.66 -3.12
CA LEU A 26 -4.53 9.81 -3.83
C LEU A 26 -3.07 9.55 -4.22
N MET A 27 -2.27 9.00 -3.31
CA MET A 27 -0.88 8.65 -3.60
C MET A 27 -0.78 7.54 -4.66
N ILE A 28 -1.65 6.52 -4.59
CA ILE A 28 -1.76 5.47 -5.61
C ILE A 28 -2.06 6.06 -6.99
N ASN A 29 -2.98 7.02 -7.07
CA ASN A 29 -3.31 7.68 -8.33
C ASN A 29 -2.20 8.60 -8.83
N LYS A 30 -1.43 9.24 -7.95
CA LYS A 30 -0.28 10.08 -8.33
C LYS A 30 0.87 9.25 -8.92
N ASN A 31 1.15 8.06 -8.38
CA ASN A 31 2.23 7.20 -8.87
C ASN A 31 1.84 5.71 -8.87
N PRO A 32 1.00 5.27 -9.81
CA PRO A 32 0.49 3.90 -9.84
C PRO A 32 1.60 2.84 -9.99
N ASP A 33 2.71 3.19 -10.63
CA ASP A 33 3.85 2.28 -10.83
C ASP A 33 4.57 1.97 -9.52
N LEU A 34 4.78 2.99 -8.66
CA LEU A 34 5.35 2.78 -7.33
C LEU A 34 4.48 1.83 -6.50
N PHE A 35 3.17 2.06 -6.47
CA PHE A 35 2.26 1.24 -5.69
C PHE A 35 2.11 -0.17 -6.25
N LYS A 36 2.23 -0.34 -7.57
CA LYS A 36 2.31 -1.67 -8.19
C LYS A 36 3.56 -2.40 -7.72
N LYS A 37 4.74 -1.76 -7.73
CA LYS A 37 5.99 -2.35 -7.19
C LYS A 37 5.86 -2.73 -5.72
N ILE A 38 5.31 -1.84 -4.89
CA ILE A 38 5.05 -2.10 -3.46
C ILE A 38 4.14 -3.32 -3.29
N ALA A 39 3.03 -3.38 -4.03
CA ALA A 39 2.06 -4.47 -3.94
C ALA A 39 2.67 -5.81 -4.39
N ASP A 40 3.41 -5.82 -5.50
CA ASP A 40 4.10 -7.01 -6.01
C ASP A 40 5.13 -7.51 -4.99
N GLU A 41 5.90 -6.60 -4.38
CA GLU A 41 6.93 -6.96 -3.40
C GLU A 41 6.32 -7.48 -2.08
N ILE A 42 5.22 -6.87 -1.61
CA ILE A 42 4.46 -7.37 -0.46
C ILE A 42 3.89 -8.76 -0.78
N GLN A 43 3.33 -8.97 -1.98
CA GLN A 43 2.76 -10.24 -2.36
C GLN A 43 3.82 -11.35 -2.44
N ILE A 44 4.99 -11.07 -3.02
CA ILE A 44 6.11 -12.01 -3.08
C ILE A 44 6.55 -12.41 -1.66
N LYS A 45 6.78 -11.43 -0.78
CA LYS A 45 7.25 -11.68 0.59
C LYS A 45 6.20 -12.34 1.50
N THR A 46 4.93 -11.98 1.34
CA THR A 46 3.83 -12.62 2.07
C THR A 46 3.63 -14.06 1.59
N SER A 47 3.75 -14.30 0.28
CA SER A 47 3.68 -15.66 -0.29
C SER A 47 4.87 -16.54 0.13
N ALA A 48 6.01 -15.93 0.44
CA ALA A 48 7.17 -16.60 1.03
C ALA A 48 7.00 -16.96 2.52
N GLY A 49 5.81 -16.73 3.11
CA GLY A 49 5.50 -17.05 4.51
C GLY A 49 5.78 -15.92 5.50
N GLY A 50 6.11 -14.71 5.02
CA GLY A 50 6.28 -13.54 5.86
C GLY A 50 4.96 -13.05 6.45
N ASP A 51 5.00 -12.58 7.70
CA ASP A 51 3.85 -11.92 8.31
C ASP A 51 3.47 -10.68 7.50
N LYS A 52 2.21 -10.64 7.04
CA LYS A 52 1.72 -9.62 6.11
C LYS A 52 1.92 -8.20 6.66
N MET A 53 1.78 -8.01 7.97
CA MET A 53 1.91 -6.70 8.60
C MET A 53 3.39 -6.29 8.69
N ALA A 54 4.27 -7.21 9.08
CA ALA A 54 5.71 -6.98 9.11
C ALA A 54 6.28 -6.68 7.70
N VAL A 55 5.90 -7.49 6.71
CA VAL A 55 6.29 -7.32 5.31
C VAL A 55 5.81 -5.98 4.76
N THR A 56 4.56 -5.62 5.03
CA THR A 56 4.01 -4.33 4.58
C THR A 56 4.79 -3.16 5.17
N MET A 57 5.12 -3.20 6.46
CA MET A 57 5.94 -2.16 7.09
C MET A 57 7.36 -2.09 6.52
N GLU A 58 7.98 -3.22 6.24
CA GLU A 58 9.33 -3.27 5.66
C GLU A 58 9.35 -2.68 4.24
N VAL A 59 8.41 -3.07 3.38
CA VAL A 59 8.29 -2.56 2.01
C VAL A 59 7.93 -1.06 2.02
N MET A 60 6.98 -0.64 2.86
CA MET A 60 6.62 0.77 3.01
C MET A 60 7.82 1.61 3.48
N LYS A 61 8.65 1.11 4.41
CA LYS A 61 9.91 1.77 4.81
C LYS A 61 10.90 1.84 3.66
N LYS A 62 11.06 0.77 2.89
CA LYS A 62 11.95 0.73 1.72
C LYS A 62 11.58 1.80 0.68
N TYR A 63 10.29 1.97 0.44
CA TYR A 63 9.77 2.97 -0.49
C TYR A 63 9.41 4.30 0.17
N GLU A 64 9.73 4.51 1.45
CA GLU A 64 9.35 5.72 2.20
C GLU A 64 9.87 6.99 1.53
N SER A 65 11.09 6.97 1.00
CA SER A 65 11.68 8.09 0.28
C SER A 65 10.93 8.42 -1.01
N GLU A 66 10.50 7.41 -1.75
CA GLU A 66 9.71 7.59 -2.98
C GLU A 66 8.30 8.06 -2.64
N LEU A 67 7.66 7.48 -1.62
CA LEU A 67 6.36 7.91 -1.10
C LEU A 67 6.38 9.36 -0.63
N LYS A 68 7.46 9.79 0.05
CA LYS A 68 7.67 11.19 0.45
C LYS A 68 7.88 12.12 -0.72
N ALA A 69 8.53 11.68 -1.80
CA ALA A 69 8.72 12.48 -3.00
C ALA A 69 7.39 12.73 -3.77
N ILE A 70 6.37 11.92 -3.54
CA ILE A 70 5.04 12.05 -4.14
C ILE A 70 4.08 12.92 -3.30
N LYS A 71 4.46 13.21 -2.05
CA LYS A 71 3.66 13.99 -1.10
C LYS A 71 3.35 15.38 -1.65
#